data_AF-A0A835X9J5-F1
#
_entry.id   AF-A0A835X9J5-F1
#
_cell.length_a   1.000
_cell.length_b   1.000
_cell.length_c   1.000
_cell.angle_alpha   90.00
_cell.angle_beta   90.00
_cell.angle_gamma   90.00
#
_symmetry.space_group_name_H-M   'P 1'
#
loop_
_entity.id
_entity.type
_entity.pdbx_description
1 polymer ?
#
loop_
_entity_poly.entity_id
_entity_poly.type
_entity_poly.pdbx_seq_one_letter_code
_entity_poly.pdbx_strand_id
1 'polypeptide(L)'
;MGGFNPKTPIQIQIRKIIFEKFNDPEGRFTNNEIFEIIKKNGDIDTSWIIDDMEPYFKEICDSGLTRNIAQDFMTMWFKLFETVEKFHCNSCNNDVYLGNSEERICPNTDCKATI
;
A
#
# COMPACT_ATOMS: atom_id res chain seq x y z
N MET A 1 14.14 -10.77 15.72
CA MET A 1 13.58 -9.55 15.11
C MET A 1 12.28 -9.27 15.83
N GLY A 2 12.12 -8.04 16.34
CA GLY A 2 11.10 -7.67 17.34
C GLY A 2 9.67 -7.96 16.86
N GLY A 3 8.84 -8.45 17.78
CA GLY A 3 7.47 -8.88 17.54
C GLY A 3 6.46 -7.73 17.41
N PHE A 4 6.79 -6.69 16.64
CA PHE A 4 5.80 -5.68 16.28
C PHE A 4 4.88 -6.27 15.22
N ASN A 5 3.60 -6.44 15.57
CA ASN A 5 2.57 -6.83 14.63
C ASN A 5 1.63 -5.63 14.45
N PRO A 6 1.63 -4.97 13.28
CA PRO A 6 0.75 -3.83 13.05
C PRO A 6 -0.71 -4.30 13.15
N LYS A 7 -1.60 -3.44 13.66
CA LYS A 7 -3.03 -3.76 13.78
C LYS A 7 -3.65 -4.01 12.41
N THR A 8 -3.21 -3.24 11.42
CA THR A 8 -3.58 -3.41 10.02
C THR A 8 -2.35 -3.82 9.22
N PRO A 9 -2.41 -4.86 8.37
CA PRO A 9 -1.32 -5.20 7.47
C PRO A 9 -0.78 -3.98 6.71
N ILE A 10 0.54 -3.82 6.65
CA ILE A 10 1.19 -2.64 6.06
C ILE A 10 0.73 -2.40 4.62
N GLN A 11 0.55 -3.47 3.85
CA GLN A 11 -0.02 -3.42 2.50
C GLN A 11 -1.37 -2.70 2.46
N ILE A 12 -2.28 -3.05 3.36
CA ILE A 12 -3.61 -2.45 3.43
C ILE A 12 -3.49 -0.98 3.85
N GLN A 13 -2.58 -0.66 4.78
CA GLN A 13 -2.34 0.73 5.19
C GLN A 13 -1.84 1.58 4.01
N ILE A 14 -0.87 1.09 3.23
CA ILE A 14 -0.37 1.80 2.05
C ILE A 14 -1.49 2.01 1.04
N ARG A 15 -2.21 0.95 0.69
CA ARG A 15 -3.30 1.00 -0.30
C ARG A 15 -4.44 1.94 0.15
N LYS A 16 -4.75 1.97 1.45
CA LYS A 16 -5.69 2.93 2.04
C LYS A 16 -5.24 4.38 1.87
N ILE A 17 -3.98 4.67 2.16
CA ILE A 17 -3.42 6.03 2.02
C ILE A 17 -3.45 6.46 0.55
N ILE A 18 -3.11 5.55 -0.37
CA ILE A 18 -3.23 5.80 -1.81
C ILE A 18 -4.67 6.16 -2.17
N PHE A 19 -5.65 5.37 -1.73
CA PHE A 19 -7.07 5.66 -1.99
C PHE A 19 -7.54 7.01 -1.40
N GLU A 20 -7.09 7.37 -0.19
CA GLU A 20 -7.57 8.58 0.49
C GLU A 20 -6.89 9.87 0.02
N LYS A 21 -5.62 9.80 -0.42
CA LYS A 21 -4.80 10.99 -0.70
C LYS A 21 -4.21 11.06 -2.10
N PHE A 22 -4.04 9.92 -2.77
CA PHE A 22 -3.32 9.81 -4.04
C PHE A 22 -4.13 9.09 -5.12
N ASN A 23 -5.46 9.06 -4.99
CA ASN A 23 -6.38 8.40 -5.93
C ASN A 23 -6.62 9.22 -7.20
N ASP A 24 -5.55 9.71 -7.80
CA ASP A 24 -5.55 10.45 -9.04
C ASP A 24 -4.55 9.77 -10.01
N PRO A 25 -5.04 9.14 -11.09
CA PRO A 25 -4.18 8.51 -12.08
C PRO A 25 -3.21 9.47 -12.75
N GLU A 26 -3.48 10.78 -12.78
CA GLU A 26 -2.56 11.77 -13.34
C GLU A 26 -1.56 12.32 -12.32
N GLY A 27 -1.85 12.11 -11.04
CA GLY A 27 -0.98 12.45 -9.92
C GLY A 27 0.27 11.58 -9.83
N ARG A 28 1.20 12.01 -8.98
CA ARG A 28 2.38 11.23 -8.59
C ARG A 28 2.57 11.35 -7.09
N PHE A 29 3.15 10.33 -6.49
CA PHE A 29 3.46 10.31 -5.07
C PHE A 29 4.74 9.52 -4.82
N THR A 30 5.27 9.63 -3.61
CA THR A 30 6.49 8.93 -3.20
C THR A 30 6.25 7.93 -2.08
N ASN A 31 7.12 6.93 -1.98
CA ASN A 31 7.18 6.07 -0.80
C ASN A 31 7.40 6.87 0.49
N ASN A 32 8.20 7.94 0.44
CA ASN A 32 8.44 8.82 1.59
C ASN A 32 7.15 9.47 2.10
N GLU A 33 6.33 10.04 1.22
CA GLU A 33 5.07 10.67 1.60
C GLU A 33 4.12 9.67 2.28
N ILE A 34 4.01 8.46 1.72
CA ILE A 34 3.21 7.39 2.31
C ILE A 34 3.77 6.97 3.66
N PHE A 35 5.08 6.76 3.76
CA PHE A 35 5.75 6.32 4.99
C PHE A 35 5.57 7.33 6.12
N GLU A 36 5.67 8.63 5.85
CA GLU A 36 5.42 9.70 6.82
C GLU A 36 3.97 9.69 7.32
N ILE A 37 3.00 9.36 6.46
CA ILE A 37 1.60 9.24 6.86
C ILE A 37 1.39 8.01 7.75
N ILE A 38 2.00 6.87 7.40
CA ILE A 38 1.96 5.64 8.22
C ILE A 38 2.57 5.90 9.61
N LYS A 39 3.74 6.57 9.67
CA LYS A 39 4.37 6.96 10.93
C LYS A 39 3.46 7.83 11.80
N LYS A 40 2.76 8.80 11.21
CA LYS A 40 1.80 9.65 11.92
C LYS A 40 0.60 8.87 12.47
N ASN A 41 0.19 7.79 11.79
CA ASN A 41 -0.89 6.92 12.27
C ASN A 41 -0.46 6.03 13.44
N GLY A 42 0.85 5.84 13.66
CA GLY A 42 1.40 5.12 14.81
C GLY A 42 1.22 3.60 14.78
N ASP A 43 0.85 3.03 13.63
CA ASP A 43 0.70 1.57 13.43
C ASP A 43 1.90 0.96 12.70
N ILE A 44 3.09 1.50 12.98
CA ILE A 44 4.39 1.04 12.48
C ILE A 44 5.43 1.13 13.60
N ASP A 45 6.42 0.23 13.58
CA ASP A 45 7.51 0.25 14.55
C ASP A 45 8.34 1.52 14.38
N THR A 46 8.69 2.17 15.50
CA THR A 46 9.40 3.45 15.51
C THR A 46 10.84 3.34 14.99
N SER A 47 11.41 2.13 14.99
CA SER A 47 12.73 1.85 14.42
C SER A 47 12.74 1.74 12.90
N TRP A 48 11.58 1.61 12.26
CA TRP A 48 11.54 1.45 10.81
C TRP A 48 12.02 2.70 10.10
N ILE A 49 12.75 2.45 9.02
CA ILE A 49 13.20 3.41 8.02
C ILE A 49 12.55 3.08 6.68
N ILE A 50 12.77 3.94 5.68
CA ILE A 50 12.14 3.77 4.36
C ILE A 50 12.54 2.46 3.67
N ASP A 51 13.74 1.95 3.93
CA ASP A 51 14.24 0.68 3.37
C ASP A 51 13.39 -0.51 3.81
N ASP A 52 12.90 -0.51 5.05
CA ASP A 52 12.02 -1.57 5.57
C ASP A 52 10.68 -1.62 4.81
N MET A 53 10.32 -0.53 4.12
CA MET A 53 9.09 -0.43 3.33
C MET A 53 9.24 -0.93 1.89
N GLU A 54 10.47 -1.10 1.38
CA GLU A 54 10.74 -1.54 0.01
C GLU A 54 9.96 -2.79 -0.42
N PRO A 55 9.93 -3.91 0.35
CA PRO A 55 9.21 -5.11 -0.07
C PRO A 55 7.71 -4.86 -0.26
N TYR A 56 7.10 -3.99 0.55
CA TYR A 56 5.68 -3.67 0.47
C TYR A 56 5.35 -2.84 -0.78
N PHE A 57 6.19 -1.86 -1.10
CA PHE A 57 6.01 -1.07 -2.33
C PHE A 57 6.25 -1.91 -3.59
N LYS A 58 7.20 -2.85 -3.53
CA LYS A 58 7.43 -3.79 -4.62
C LYS A 58 6.21 -4.68 -4.86
N GLU A 59 5.63 -5.26 -3.81
CA GLU A 59 4.40 -6.06 -3.92
C GLU A 59 3.26 -5.28 -4.57
N ILE A 60 3.08 -4.01 -4.21
CA ILE A 60 2.04 -3.13 -4.76
C ILE A 60 2.27 -2.80 -6.25
N CYS A 61 3.53 -2.74 -6.68
CA CYS A 61 3.86 -2.62 -8.10
C CYS A 61 3.59 -3.94 -8.83
N ASP A 62 4.02 -5.06 -8.25
CA ASP A 62 3.87 -6.40 -8.83
C ASP A 62 2.40 -6.81 -8.95
N SER A 63 1.53 -6.31 -8.07
CA SER A 63 0.08 -6.53 -8.13
C SER A 63 -0.62 -5.72 -9.24
N GLY A 64 0.07 -4.72 -9.82
CA GLY A 64 -0.48 -3.86 -10.86
C GLY A 64 -1.28 -2.66 -10.36
N LEU A 65 -1.21 -2.29 -9.08
CA LEU A 65 -1.87 -1.07 -8.58
C LEU A 65 -1.15 0.19 -9.06
N THR A 66 0.17 0.21 -8.90
CA THR A 66 1.03 1.35 -9.19
C THR A 66 2.17 0.94 -10.10
N ARG A 67 2.77 1.92 -10.76
CA ARG A 67 4.06 1.75 -11.44
C ARG A 67 5.08 2.71 -10.86
N ASN A 68 6.30 2.22 -10.69
CA ASN A 68 7.44 3.09 -10.45
C ASN A 68 7.78 3.85 -11.74
N ILE A 69 7.80 5.18 -11.66
CA ILE A 69 8.09 6.08 -12.78
C ILE A 69 9.48 6.71 -12.71
N ALA A 70 10.10 6.72 -11.53
CA ALA A 70 11.45 7.22 -11.30
C ALA A 70 11.93 6.80 -9.91
N GLN A 71 13.25 6.78 -9.72
CA GLN A 71 13.86 6.54 -8.43
C GLN A 71 15.12 7.41 -8.26
N ASP A 72 15.30 7.96 -7.07
CA ASP A 72 16.53 8.64 -6.63
C ASP A 72 16.90 8.16 -5.23
N PHE A 73 18.03 7.46 -5.11
CA PHE A 73 18.42 6.69 -3.93
C PHE A 73 17.29 5.75 -3.46
N MET A 74 16.78 5.97 -2.24
CA MET A 74 15.69 5.21 -1.62
C MET A 74 14.31 5.80 -1.95
N THR A 75 14.25 6.98 -2.56
CA THR A 75 12.99 7.63 -2.91
C THR A 75 12.49 7.08 -4.24
N MET A 76 11.33 6.44 -4.22
CA MET A 76 10.64 5.96 -5.41
C MET A 76 9.44 6.84 -5.69
N TRP A 77 9.27 7.25 -6.95
CA TRP A 77 8.09 7.95 -7.44
C TRP A 77 7.15 6.95 -8.11
N PHE A 78 5.89 7.01 -7.73
CA PHE A 78 4.83 6.15 -8.24
C PHE A 78 3.75 6.96 -8.94
N LYS A 79 3.11 6.31 -9.91
CA LYS A 79 1.88 6.75 -10.55
C LYS A 79 0.90 5.58 -10.57
N LEU A 80 -0.38 5.84 -10.36
CA LEU A 80 -1.40 4.80 -10.50
C LEU A 80 -1.56 4.41 -11.97
N PHE A 81 -1.96 3.18 -12.22
CA PHE A 81 -2.46 2.80 -13.54
C PHE A 81 -3.86 3.36 -13.77
N GLU A 82 -4.73 3.23 -12.76
CA GLU A 82 -6.13 3.65 -12.78
C GLU A 82 -6.56 4.07 -11.36
N THR A 83 -7.77 4.60 -11.23
CA THR A 83 -8.33 4.90 -9.91
C THR A 83 -8.47 3.63 -9.06
N VAL A 84 -8.29 3.80 -7.76
CA VAL A 84 -8.45 2.79 -6.72
C VAL A 84 -9.88 2.83 -6.19
N GLU A 85 -10.47 1.67 -6.01
CA GLU A 85 -11.79 1.50 -5.42
C GLU A 85 -11.68 0.79 -4.06
N LYS A 86 -12.61 1.12 -3.17
CA LYS A 86 -12.74 0.50 -1.85
C LYS A 86 -13.66 -0.72 -1.94
N PHE A 87 -13.18 -1.84 -1.43
CA PHE A 87 -13.94 -3.08 -1.27
C PHE A 87 -13.93 -3.52 0.18
N HIS A 88 -14.87 -4.39 0.55
CA HIS A 88 -14.89 -5.03 1.86
C HIS A 88 -14.69 -6.54 1.68
N CYS A 89 -13.63 -7.08 2.27
CA CYS A 89 -13.36 -8.52 2.22
C CYS A 89 -14.11 -9.21 3.36
N ASN A 90 -15.13 -10.00 3.02
CA ASN A 90 -15.95 -10.73 4.00
C ASN A 90 -15.17 -11.81 4.77
N SER A 91 -14.07 -12.33 4.21
CA SER A 91 -13.28 -13.40 4.82
C SER A 91 -12.40 -12.92 5.97
N CYS A 92 -11.75 -11.76 5.83
CA CYS A 92 -10.93 -11.18 6.89
C CYS A 92 -11.56 -9.93 7.53
N ASN A 93 -12.78 -9.58 7.15
CA ASN A 93 -13.55 -8.43 7.64
C ASN A 93 -12.78 -7.10 7.58
N ASN A 94 -11.92 -6.95 6.57
CA ASN A 94 -11.11 -5.75 6.36
C ASN A 94 -11.58 -5.00 5.13
N ASP A 95 -11.51 -3.67 5.21
CA ASP A 95 -11.60 -2.82 4.04
C ASP A 95 -10.30 -2.91 3.24
N VAL A 96 -10.42 -3.19 1.95
CA VAL A 96 -9.30 -3.39 1.03
C VAL A 96 -9.46 -2.48 -0.18
N TYR A 97 -8.34 -2.10 -0.78
CA TYR A 97 -8.32 -1.07 -1.81
C TYR A 97 -7.57 -1.63 -3.03
N LEU A 98 -8.29 -1.74 -4.14
CA LEU A 98 -7.82 -2.38 -5.36
C LEU A 98 -8.02 -1.45 -6.55
N GLY A 99 -7.07 -1.50 -7.49
CA GLY A 99 -7.24 -0.91 -8.81
C GLY A 99 -8.33 -1.65 -9.59
N ASN A 100 -8.92 -0.98 -10.57
CA ASN A 100 -10.00 -1.56 -11.37
C ASN A 100 -9.55 -2.70 -12.28
N SER A 101 -8.28 -2.66 -12.70
CA SER A 101 -7.66 -3.71 -13.49
C SER A 101 -6.94 -4.80 -12.66
N GLU A 102 -6.86 -4.66 -11.33
CA GLU A 102 -6.28 -5.70 -10.47
C GLU A 102 -7.24 -6.89 -10.30
N GLU A 103 -6.69 -8.08 -10.07
CA GLU A 103 -7.50 -9.23 -9.67
C GLU A 103 -8.27 -8.91 -8.38
N ARG A 104 -9.57 -9.28 -8.33
CA ARG A 104 -10.43 -9.09 -7.15
C ARG A 104 -10.07 -10.10 -6.06
N ILE A 105 -8.84 -10.00 -5.55
CA ILE A 105 -8.28 -10.84 -4.49
C ILE A 105 -7.86 -9.94 -3.34
N CYS A 106 -8.12 -10.39 -2.12
CA CYS A 106 -7.72 -9.67 -0.92
C CYS A 106 -6.20 -9.55 -0.85
N PRO A 107 -5.64 -8.32 -0.80
CA PRO A 107 -4.20 -8.09 -0.71
C PRO A 107 -3.65 -8.43 0.68
N ASN A 108 -4.50 -8.84 1.63
CA ASN A 108 -4.04 -9.38 2.90
C ASN A 108 -3.38 -10.75 2.66
N THR A 109 -2.09 -10.86 2.94
CA THR A 109 -1.29 -12.08 2.77
C THR A 109 -1.85 -13.28 3.53
N ASP A 110 -2.54 -13.06 4.64
CA ASP A 110 -3.13 -14.12 5.48
C ASP A 110 -4.50 -14.59 4.96
N CYS A 111 -5.18 -13.77 4.16
CA CYS A 111 -6.53 -14.06 3.68
C CYS A 111 -6.53 -14.62 2.26
N LYS A 112 -5.98 -13.86 1.29
CA LYS A 112 -5.96 -14.18 -0.14
C LYS A 112 -7.32 -14.64 -0.73
N ALA A 113 -8.43 -14.27 -0.08
CA ALA A 113 -9.77 -14.62 -0.55
C ALA A 113 -10.16 -13.78 -1.77
N THR A 114 -10.94 -14.36 -2.66
CA THR A 114 -11.60 -13.63 -3.75
C THR A 114 -12.69 -12.70 -3.18
N ILE A 115 -12.80 -11.51 -3.75
CA ILE A 115 -13.71 -10.42 -3.34
C ILE A 115 -14.85 -10.30 -4.34
#